data_AF-A0A084Y0Q4-F1
#
_entry.id   AF-A0A084Y0Q4-F1
#
_cell.length_a   1.000
_cell.length_b   1.000
_cell.length_c   1.000
_cell.angle_alpha   90.00
_cell.angle_beta   90.00
_cell.angle_gamma   90.00
#
_symmetry.space_group_name_H-M   'P 1'
#
loop_
_entity.id
_entity.type
_entity.pdbx_description
1 polymer ?
#
loop_
_entity_poly.entity_id
_entity_poly.type
_entity_poly.pdbx_seq_one_letter_code
_entity_poly.pdbx_strand_id
1 'polypeptide(L)'
;MLAVKDEYEVARLHADPAFRRQLAEEFEGDFTLRFHLAPPLLARPDPQTGRIRKRSYGAWMMTAFGCLSRLKGLRGTFLDPFGRTDERRMERQLITDYEADVELILAQLKPDTLATAIDLASVPERIRGFGHVKTASVRQARARRDGLRRQLLAAPASGQANAA
;
A
#
# COMPACT_ATOMS: atom_id res chain seq x y z
N MET A 1 3.71 -1.11 5.11
CA MET A 1 2.60 -1.84 4.47
C MET A 1 1.23 -1.45 5.00
N LEU A 2 1.08 -1.21 6.30
CA LEU A 2 -0.22 -0.91 6.92
C LEU A 2 -0.69 0.55 6.76
N ALA A 3 0.23 1.47 6.45
CA ALA A 3 -0.10 2.86 6.12
C ALA A 3 -0.38 3.00 4.63
N VAL A 4 -1.58 2.64 4.19
CA VAL A 4 -2.00 2.86 2.81
C VAL A 4 -2.47 4.30 2.66
N LYS A 5 -2.01 4.98 1.62
CA LYS A 5 -2.54 6.27 1.22
C LYS A 5 -3.91 6.05 0.58
N ASP A 6 -4.94 6.08 1.41
CA ASP A 6 -6.29 5.84 0.95
C ASP A 6 -6.91 7.08 0.30
N GLU A 7 -7.51 6.92 -0.87
CA GLU A 7 -8.12 8.02 -1.63
C GLU A 7 -9.24 8.70 -0.83
N TYR A 8 -9.92 7.96 0.04
CA TYR A 8 -10.90 8.53 0.96
C TYR A 8 -10.26 9.44 2.02
N GLU A 9 -9.04 9.14 2.50
CA GLU A 9 -8.32 10.04 3.40
C GLU A 9 -7.82 11.29 2.67
N VAL A 10 -7.36 11.15 1.43
CA VAL A 10 -7.01 12.31 0.59
C VAL A 10 -8.25 13.18 0.39
N ALA A 11 -9.41 12.59 0.09
CA ALA A 11 -10.66 13.30 -0.06
C ALA A 11 -11.11 13.99 1.23
N ARG A 12 -10.97 13.33 2.38
CA ARG A 12 -11.31 13.91 3.69
C ARG A 12 -10.46 15.14 4.00
N LEU A 13 -9.14 15.08 3.75
CA LEU A 13 -8.24 16.21 3.97
C LEU A 13 -8.59 17.41 3.09
N HIS A 14 -8.94 17.18 1.81
CA HIS A 14 -9.34 18.26 0.90
C HIS A 14 -10.78 18.76 1.13
N ALA A 15 -11.64 17.93 1.74
CA ALA A 15 -13.00 18.30 2.10
C ALA A 15 -13.09 19.02 3.46
N ASP A 16 -12.00 19.06 4.23
CA ASP A 16 -11.97 19.64 5.57
C ASP A 16 -12.27 21.15 5.52
N PRO A 17 -13.23 21.66 6.32
CA PRO A 17 -13.47 23.10 6.44
C PRO A 17 -12.22 23.91 6.83
N ALA A 18 -11.29 23.32 7.57
CA ALA A 18 -10.02 23.94 7.92
C ALA A 18 -9.17 24.26 6.68
N PHE A 19 -9.12 23.34 5.71
CA PHE A 19 -8.39 23.55 4.46
C PHE A 19 -8.98 24.70 3.64
N ARG A 20 -10.31 24.84 3.62
CA ARG A 20 -10.97 25.98 2.94
C ARG A 20 -10.69 27.31 3.60
N ARG A 21 -10.64 27.35 4.94
CA ARG A 21 -10.29 28.57 5.70
C ARG A 21 -8.85 28.98 5.41
N GLN A 22 -7.92 28.02 5.45
CA GLN A 22 -6.52 28.27 5.14
C GLN A 22 -6.35 28.83 3.71
N LEU A 23 -7.07 28.26 2.72
CA LEU A 23 -7.05 28.79 1.35
C LEU A 23 -7.58 30.23 1.25
N ALA A 24 -8.61 30.58 2.03
CA ALA A 24 -9.17 31.93 2.04
C ALA A 24 -8.29 32.94 2.79
N GLU A 25 -7.50 32.48 3.77
CA GLU A 25 -6.53 33.30 4.50
C GLU A 25 -5.25 33.55 3.68
N GLU A 26 -4.81 32.57 2.88
CA GLU A 26 -3.53 32.62 2.18
C GLU A 26 -3.65 33.22 0.77
N PHE A 27 -4.84 33.25 0.17
CA PHE A 27 -5.09 33.82 -1.15
C PHE A 27 -6.13 34.94 -1.08
N GLU A 28 -5.71 36.16 -1.43
CA GLU A 28 -6.60 37.31 -1.59
C GLU A 28 -7.29 37.31 -2.97
N GLY A 29 -8.58 37.66 -3.02
CA GLY A 29 -9.35 37.82 -4.26
C GLY A 29 -10.04 36.56 -4.79
N ASP A 30 -10.53 36.62 -6.04
CA ASP A 30 -11.22 35.51 -6.72
C ASP A 30 -10.20 34.49 -7.27
N PHE A 31 -9.84 33.48 -6.46
CA PHE A 31 -8.98 32.40 -6.89
C PHE A 31 -9.76 31.19 -7.41
N THR A 32 -9.24 30.54 -8.45
CA THR A 32 -9.80 29.28 -8.98
C THR A 32 -8.86 28.11 -8.70
N LEU A 33 -9.36 27.11 -7.97
CA LEU A 33 -8.58 25.91 -7.67
C LEU A 33 -8.53 24.97 -8.89
N ARG A 34 -7.33 24.48 -9.18
CA ARG A 34 -7.08 23.42 -10.17
C ARG A 34 -6.36 22.26 -9.51
N PHE A 35 -6.97 21.07 -9.55
CA PHE A 35 -6.44 19.84 -8.97
C PHE A 35 -5.76 19.01 -10.04
N HIS A 36 -4.50 18.66 -9.84
CA HIS A 36 -3.76 17.77 -10.73
C HIS A 36 -3.78 16.35 -10.15
N LEU A 37 -4.70 15.52 -10.66
CA LEU A 37 -4.92 14.16 -10.16
C LEU A 37 -4.61 13.14 -11.25
N ALA A 38 -4.14 11.98 -10.83
CA ALA A 38 -4.01 10.79 -11.67
C ALA A 38 -5.02 9.74 -11.20
N PRO A 39 -6.34 9.95 -11.40
CA PRO A 39 -7.34 9.03 -10.87
C PRO A 39 -7.19 7.66 -11.51
N PRO A 40 -6.92 6.60 -10.72
CA PRO A 40 -6.60 5.27 -11.24
C PRO A 40 -7.74 4.65 -12.07
N LEU A 41 -8.98 5.09 -11.85
CA LEU A 41 -10.17 4.60 -12.55
C LEU A 41 -10.39 5.23 -13.94
N LEU A 42 -9.90 6.45 -14.17
CA LEU A 42 -10.18 7.22 -15.40
C LEU A 42 -8.94 7.37 -16.28
N ALA A 43 -7.76 7.17 -15.73
CA ALA A 43 -6.51 7.43 -16.41
C ALA A 43 -5.91 6.09 -16.90
N ARG A 44 -6.06 5.83 -18.20
CA ARG A 44 -5.44 4.68 -18.87
C ARG A 44 -3.91 4.84 -18.83
N PRO A 45 -3.14 3.78 -18.50
CA PRO A 45 -1.69 3.80 -18.65
C PRO A 45 -1.32 4.11 -20.10
N ASP A 46 -0.35 4.99 -20.28
CA ASP A 46 0.21 5.25 -21.61
C ASP A 46 0.85 3.95 -22.15
N PRO A 47 0.47 3.47 -23.36
CA PRO A 47 0.89 2.16 -23.86
C PRO A 47 2.41 2.05 -24.14
N GLN A 48 3.12 3.17 -24.27
CA GLN A 48 4.57 3.16 -24.48
C GLN A 48 5.36 3.26 -23.17
N THR A 49 4.83 3.98 -22.18
CA THR A 49 5.59 4.26 -20.93
C THR A 49 5.02 3.59 -19.69
N GLY A 50 3.81 3.03 -19.77
CA GLY A 50 3.08 2.43 -18.64
C GLY A 50 2.66 3.43 -17.56
N ARG A 51 2.86 4.74 -17.78
CA ARG A 51 2.61 5.79 -16.78
C ARG A 51 1.20 6.35 -16.90
N ILE A 52 0.57 6.60 -15.75
CA ILE A 52 -0.71 7.28 -15.68
C ILE A 52 -0.48 8.79 -15.82
N ARG A 53 -1.01 9.41 -16.89
CA ARG A 53 -0.91 10.86 -17.10
C ARG A 53 -1.74 11.62 -16.06
N LYS A 54 -1.13 12.61 -15.39
CA LYS A 54 -1.84 13.56 -14.51
C LYS A 54 -2.81 14.38 -15.36
N ARG A 55 -4.06 14.50 -14.91
CA ARG A 55 -5.10 15.32 -15.53
C ARG A 55 -5.48 16.46 -14.59
N SER A 56 -5.84 17.59 -15.19
CA SER A 56 -6.26 18.80 -14.48
C SER A 56 -7.78 18.79 -14.31
N TYR A 57 -8.24 18.98 -13.09
CA TYR A 57 -9.64 19.09 -12.73
C TYR A 57 -9.91 20.46 -12.12
N GLY A 58 -11.03 21.10 -12.47
CA GLY A 58 -11.39 22.41 -11.94
C GLY A 58 -11.93 22.37 -10.50
N ALA A 59 -12.40 23.52 -10.02
CA ALA A 59 -12.87 23.71 -8.64
C ALA A 59 -14.02 22.77 -8.22
N TRP A 60 -14.79 22.21 -9.18
CA TRP A 60 -15.83 21.21 -8.93
C TRP A 60 -15.32 19.96 -8.19
N MET A 61 -14.02 19.67 -8.28
CA MET A 61 -13.39 18.55 -7.58
C MET A 61 -13.48 18.67 -6.05
N MET A 62 -13.59 19.88 -5.49
CA MET A 62 -13.83 20.09 -4.05
C MET A 62 -15.16 19.48 -3.60
N THR A 63 -16.20 19.61 -4.43
CA THR A 63 -17.50 19.00 -4.18
C THR A 63 -17.41 17.47 -4.31
N ALA A 64 -16.67 16.98 -5.31
CA ALA A 64 -16.44 15.55 -5.49
C ALA A 64 -15.69 14.93 -4.29
N PHE A 65 -14.65 15.57 -3.77
CA PHE A 65 -13.96 15.15 -2.53
C PHE A 65 -14.88 15.19 -1.31
N GLY A 66 -15.77 16.19 -1.22
CA GLY A 66 -16.79 16.26 -0.18
C GLY A 66 -17.74 15.06 -0.21
N CYS A 67 -18.21 14.67 -1.39
CA CYS A 67 -19.03 13.46 -1.56
C CYS A 67 -18.22 12.19 -1.24
N LEU A 68 -17.01 12.09 -1.77
CA LEU A 68 -16.17 10.90 -1.59
C LEU A 68 -15.77 10.67 -0.13
N SER A 69 -15.48 11.74 0.62
CA SER A 69 -15.14 11.63 2.05
C SER A 69 -16.28 11.05 2.90
N ARG A 70 -17.55 11.30 2.52
CA ARG A 70 -18.74 10.72 3.15
C ARG A 70 -18.97 9.26 2.77
N LEU A 71 -18.46 8.85 1.61
CA LEU A 71 -18.51 7.47 1.13
C LEU A 71 -17.38 6.59 1.69
N LYS A 72 -16.64 7.05 2.72
CA LYS A 72 -15.60 6.26 3.39
C LYS A 72 -16.10 4.90 3.94
N GLY A 73 -17.40 4.77 4.22
CA GLY A 73 -18.01 3.51 4.63
C GLY A 73 -18.04 2.44 3.54
N LEU A 74 -17.85 2.82 2.27
CA LEU A 74 -17.69 1.88 1.16
C LEU A 74 -16.30 1.25 1.12
N ARG A 75 -15.32 1.78 1.88
CA ARG A 75 -13.95 1.25 1.94
C ARG A 75 -13.96 -0.25 2.26
N GLY A 76 -13.38 -1.05 1.37
CA GLY A 76 -13.31 -2.51 1.53
C GLY A 76 -14.60 -3.27 1.24
N THR A 77 -15.68 -2.59 0.81
CA THR A 77 -16.94 -3.23 0.42
C THR A 77 -16.93 -3.64 -1.06
N PHE A 78 -17.90 -4.46 -1.48
CA PHE A 78 -18.11 -4.81 -2.90
C PHE A 78 -18.36 -3.57 -3.79
N LEU A 79 -18.87 -2.48 -3.22
CA LEU A 79 -19.15 -1.23 -3.93
C LEU A 79 -17.97 -0.24 -3.89
N ASP A 80 -16.81 -0.65 -3.36
CA ASP A 80 -15.60 0.17 -3.37
C ASP A 80 -15.00 0.24 -4.79
N PRO A 81 -15.07 1.40 -5.49
CA PRO A 81 -14.51 1.51 -6.82
C PRO A 81 -12.97 1.47 -6.79
N PHE A 82 -12.33 1.87 -5.68
CA PHE A 82 -10.86 1.83 -5.52
C PHE A 82 -10.38 0.48 -5.01
N GLY A 83 -11.23 -0.24 -4.28
CA GLY A 83 -10.93 -1.50 -3.61
C GLY A 83 -10.72 -2.71 -4.52
N ARG A 84 -11.08 -2.63 -5.81
CA ARG A 84 -10.90 -3.72 -6.79
C ARG A 84 -9.66 -3.61 -7.66
N THR A 85 -8.92 -2.51 -7.57
CA THR A 85 -7.69 -2.33 -8.36
C THR A 85 -6.66 -3.40 -8.02
N ASP A 86 -5.82 -3.77 -8.99
CA ASP A 86 -4.77 -4.78 -8.81
C ASP A 86 -3.80 -4.37 -7.69
N GLU A 87 -3.56 -3.07 -7.51
CA GLU A 87 -2.73 -2.54 -6.42
C GLU A 87 -3.34 -2.83 -5.04
N ARG A 88 -4.65 -2.63 -4.86
CA ARG A 88 -5.33 -2.95 -3.59
C ARG A 88 -5.42 -4.45 -3.32
N ARG A 89 -5.63 -5.27 -4.34
CA ARG A 89 -5.57 -6.74 -4.20
C ARG A 89 -4.17 -7.18 -3.77
N MET A 90 -3.14 -6.64 -4.41
CA MET A 90 -1.75 -6.90 -4.05
C MET A 90 -1.44 -6.47 -2.62
N GLU A 91 -1.89 -5.30 -2.18
CA GLU A 91 -1.69 -4.82 -0.80
C GLU A 91 -2.33 -5.73 0.25
N ARG A 92 -3.58 -6.15 0.03
CA ARG A 92 -4.25 -7.10 0.94
C ARG A 92 -3.51 -8.43 0.98
N GLN A 93 -3.11 -8.95 -0.19
CA GLN A 93 -2.33 -10.18 -0.26
C GLN A 93 -1.00 -10.06 0.50
N LEU A 94 -0.33 -8.91 0.45
CA LEU A 94 0.92 -8.70 1.19
C LEU A 94 0.73 -8.74 2.71
N ILE A 95 -0.43 -8.31 3.22
CA ILE A 95 -0.76 -8.42 4.65
C ILE A 95 -0.93 -9.90 5.00
N THR A 96 -1.76 -10.63 4.26
CA THR A 96 -1.98 -12.07 4.48
C THR A 96 -0.69 -12.89 4.34
N ASP A 97 0.14 -12.57 3.34
CA ASP A 97 1.43 -13.22 3.12
C ASP A 97 2.37 -13.01 4.32
N TYR A 98 2.34 -11.81 4.92
CA TYR A 98 3.16 -11.48 6.09
C TYR A 98 2.66 -12.15 7.36
N GLU A 99 1.34 -12.21 7.58
CA GLU A 99 0.76 -12.97 8.69
C GLU A 99 1.18 -14.44 8.63
N ALA A 100 1.08 -15.06 7.44
CA ALA A 100 1.54 -16.43 7.21
C ALA A 100 3.07 -16.61 7.33
N ASP A 101 3.86 -15.55 7.11
CA ASP A 101 5.30 -15.58 7.39
C ASP A 101 5.58 -15.55 8.89
N VAL A 102 4.85 -14.73 9.64
CA VAL A 102 4.97 -14.64 11.09
C VAL A 102 4.58 -15.97 11.75
N GLU A 103 3.49 -16.60 11.32
CA GLU A 103 3.10 -17.93 11.78
C GLU A 103 4.18 -18.98 11.49
N LEU A 104 4.76 -18.96 10.28
CA LEU A 104 5.86 -19.85 9.92
C LEU A 104 7.10 -19.62 10.79
N ILE A 105 7.45 -18.34 11.03
CA ILE A 105 8.56 -17.97 11.91
C ILE A 105 8.33 -18.53 13.30
N LEU A 106 7.16 -18.32 13.89
CA LEU A 106 6.82 -18.82 15.23
C LEU A 106 6.93 -20.34 15.32
N ALA A 107 6.56 -21.07 14.25
CA ALA A 107 6.65 -22.53 14.21
C ALA A 107 8.08 -23.08 14.07
N GLN A 108 8.98 -22.31 13.45
CA GLN A 108 10.35 -22.76 13.13
C GLN A 108 11.45 -22.03 13.91
N LEU A 109 11.09 -21.13 14.83
CA LEU A 109 12.03 -20.30 15.56
C LEU A 109 12.89 -21.13 16.51
N LYS A 110 14.20 -21.12 16.26
CA LYS A 110 15.26 -21.81 16.99
C LYS A 110 16.52 -20.95 16.91
N PRO A 111 17.54 -21.18 17.76
CA PRO A 111 18.80 -20.42 17.69
C PRO A 111 19.41 -20.40 16.30
N ASP A 112 19.41 -21.54 15.60
CA ASP A 112 20.01 -21.69 14.27
C ASP A 112 19.19 -21.05 13.15
N THR A 113 17.89 -20.83 13.37
CA THR A 113 16.98 -20.21 12.40
C THR A 113 16.70 -18.74 12.66
N LEU A 114 17.14 -18.21 13.81
CA LEU A 114 16.86 -16.85 14.27
C LEU A 114 17.24 -15.79 13.22
N ALA A 115 18.44 -15.90 12.63
CA ALA A 115 18.89 -14.95 11.61
C ALA A 115 17.97 -14.96 10.37
N THR A 116 17.57 -16.16 9.90
CA THR A 116 16.67 -16.32 8.75
C THR A 116 15.27 -15.81 9.07
N ALA A 117 14.79 -16.03 10.30
CA ALA A 117 13.51 -15.54 10.77
C ALA A 117 13.45 -14.01 10.83
N ILE A 118 14.50 -13.35 11.34
CA ILE A 118 14.61 -11.89 11.34
C ILE A 118 14.61 -11.37 9.90
N ASP A 119 15.42 -11.96 9.03
CA ASP A 119 15.50 -11.58 7.63
C ASP A 119 14.14 -11.69 6.91
N LEU A 120 13.37 -12.74 7.21
CA LEU A 120 12.03 -12.95 6.67
C LEU A 120 11.05 -11.89 7.20
N ALA A 121 11.10 -11.60 8.51
CA ALA A 121 10.27 -10.58 9.13
C ALA A 121 10.55 -9.16 8.60
N SER A 122 11.77 -8.87 8.15
CA SER A 122 12.17 -7.57 7.60
C SER A 122 11.88 -7.40 6.10
N VAL A 123 11.41 -8.44 5.39
CA VAL A 123 11.06 -8.33 3.95
C VAL A 123 10.10 -7.17 3.63
N PRO A 124 9.03 -6.92 4.42
CA PRO A 124 8.11 -5.81 4.15
C PRO A 124 8.75 -4.43 4.08
N GLU A 125 9.84 -4.19 4.80
CA GLU A 125 10.52 -2.90 4.85
C GLU A 125 11.18 -2.51 3.52
N ARG A 126 11.45 -3.51 2.67
CA ARG A 126 12.01 -3.36 1.33
C ARG A 126 10.96 -2.91 0.32
N ILE A 127 9.67 -3.05 0.62
CA ILE A 127 8.57 -2.67 -0.26
C ILE A 127 8.28 -1.18 -0.09
N ARG A 128 8.83 -0.37 -0.99
CA ARG A 128 8.73 1.10 -0.99
C ARG A 128 8.28 1.65 -2.34
N GLY A 129 7.86 2.92 -2.34
CA GLY A 129 7.39 3.63 -3.53
C GLY A 129 5.91 3.45 -3.82
N PHE A 130 5.47 3.92 -5.00
CA PHE A 130 4.07 3.96 -5.42
C PHE A 130 3.90 3.41 -6.85
N GLY A 131 2.74 2.83 -7.16
CA GLY A 131 2.38 2.36 -8.50
C GLY A 131 3.38 1.35 -9.08
N HIS A 132 3.93 1.64 -10.27
CA HIS A 132 4.86 0.74 -10.96
C HIS A 132 6.16 0.47 -10.17
N VAL A 133 6.68 1.45 -9.42
CA VAL A 133 7.86 1.28 -8.57
C VAL A 133 7.56 0.28 -7.45
N LYS A 134 6.39 0.42 -6.80
CA LYS A 134 5.93 -0.50 -5.77
C LYS A 134 5.73 -1.90 -6.33
N THR A 135 5.12 -2.02 -7.50
CA THR A 135 4.90 -3.32 -8.17
C THR A 135 6.21 -4.04 -8.45
N ALA A 136 7.23 -3.33 -8.95
CA ALA A 136 8.56 -3.89 -9.18
C ALA A 136 9.26 -4.30 -7.87
N SER A 137 9.15 -3.45 -6.83
CA SER A 137 9.69 -3.71 -5.50
C SER A 137 9.04 -4.94 -4.85
N VAL A 138 7.71 -5.11 -4.98
CA VAL A 138 6.97 -6.29 -4.52
C VAL A 138 7.47 -7.55 -5.20
N ARG A 139 7.70 -7.53 -6.52
CA ARG A 139 8.22 -8.71 -7.24
C ARG A 139 9.58 -9.15 -6.71
N GLN A 140 10.49 -8.21 -6.46
CA GLN A 140 11.81 -8.50 -5.89
C GLN A 140 11.71 -9.03 -4.45
N ALA A 141 10.83 -8.42 -3.64
CA ALA A 141 10.60 -8.84 -2.27
C ALA A 141 10.02 -10.26 -2.18
N ARG A 142 9.08 -10.62 -3.07
CA ARG A 142 8.52 -11.99 -3.16
C ARG A 142 9.62 -13.03 -3.43
N ALA A 143 10.51 -12.77 -4.38
CA ALA A 143 11.62 -13.68 -4.66
C ALA A 143 12.54 -13.90 -3.44
N ARG A 144 12.85 -12.82 -2.69
CA ARG A 144 13.63 -12.92 -1.44
C ARG A 144 12.88 -13.69 -0.36
N ARG A 145 11.60 -13.39 -0.17
CA ARG A 145 10.70 -14.09 0.78
C ARG A 145 10.71 -15.59 0.53
N ASP A 146 10.51 -16.02 -0.72
CA ASP A 146 10.43 -17.45 -1.05
C ASP A 146 11.78 -18.16 -0.83
N GLY A 147 12.90 -17.46 -1.05
CA GLY A 147 14.23 -17.94 -0.68
C GLY A 147 14.37 -18.16 0.82
N LEU A 148 14.00 -17.17 1.63
CA LEU A 148 14.09 -17.21 3.09
C LEU A 148 13.15 -18.26 3.71
N ARG A 149 11.91 -18.39 3.19
CA ARG A 149 10.97 -19.43 3.63
C ARG A 149 11.54 -20.84 3.40
N ARG A 150 12.18 -21.08 2.25
CA ARG A 150 12.85 -22.37 1.98
C ARG A 150 14.01 -22.63 2.92
N GLN A 151 14.84 -21.62 3.19
CA GLN A 151 15.96 -21.75 4.14
C GLN A 151 15.46 -22.05 5.55
N LEU A 152 14.41 -21.37 5.99
CA LEU A 152 13.80 -21.56 7.30
C LEU A 152 13.23 -22.97 7.48
N LEU A 153 12.62 -23.53 6.44
CA LEU A 153 12.07 -24.89 6.44
C LEU A 153 13.12 -26.00 6.29
N ALA A 154 14.26 -25.70 5.66
CA ALA A 154 15.34 -26.65 5.44
C ALA A 154 16.32 -26.77 6.62
N ALA A 155 16.25 -25.85 7.59
CA ALA A 155 17.14 -25.88 8.74
C ALA A 155 16.89 -27.16 9.58
N PRO A 156 17.93 -27.98 9.83
CA PRO A 156 17.77 -29.21 10.58
C PRO A 156 17.28 -28.91 12.00
N ALA A 157 16.46 -29.81 12.55
CA ALA A 157 16.06 -29.74 13.95
C ALA A 157 17.28 -30.07 14.83
N SER A 158 18.07 -29.06 15.18
CA SER A 158 19.09 -29.15 16.22
C SER A 158 18.40 -29.30 17.57
N GLY A 159 18.05 -30.55 17.89
CA GLY A 159 17.30 -30.91 19.09
C GLY A 159 17.37 -32.39 19.42
N GLN A 160 18.44 -33.09 19.03
CA GLN A 160 18.89 -34.34 19.66
C GLN A 160 20.43 -34.35 19.62
N ALA A 161 21.05 -33.69 20.58
CA ALA A 161 22.49 -33.81 20.84
C ALA A 161 22.68 -34.19 22.31
N ASN A 162 22.86 -35.50 22.51
CA ASN A 162 23.59 -36.20 23.57
C ASN A 162 23.09 -36.07 25.02
N ALA A 163 22.12 -36.91 25.37
CA ALA A 163 22.10 -37.57 26.67
C ALA A 163 22.75 -38.97 26.48
N ALA A 164 24.03 -39.07 26.83
CA ALA A 164 24.75 -40.33 27.04
C ALA A 164 25.74 -40.11 28.19
#